data_AF-A0A1W1CPE1-F1
#
_entry.id   AF-A0A1W1CPE1-F1
#
_cell.length_a   1.000
_cell.length_b   1.000
_cell.length_c   1.000
_cell.angle_alpha   90.00
_cell.angle_beta   90.00
_cell.angle_gamma   90.00
#
_symmetry.space_group_name_H-M   'P 1'
#
loop_
_entity.id
_entity.type
_entity.pdbx_description
1 polymer ?
#
loop_
_entity_poly.entity_id
_entity_poly.type
_entity_poly.pdbx_seq_one_letter_code
_entity_poly.pdbx_strand_id
1 'polypeptide(L)'
;MILKHKITLYILAFIFLSTYGYSKNIEFQSAYSDINIKKNCQTIITYAHNIGAVFDCGRFANISIEIASGDLRDTVDLIRDGKRYDLNFSQAITPHFTALGDKMEWRFQKGHKTTPSAMIVRLNIDIEGKTQKDRHKKSYLIVSKITEETICIVGKISPQKNQNILARKMADKASTLGCVLDNKNNKRIW
;
A
#
# COMPACT_ATOMS: atom_id res chain seq x y z
N MET A 1 -4.33 88.63 -9.69
CA MET A 1 -4.71 87.78 -8.54
C MET A 1 -4.45 86.32 -8.95
N ILE A 2 -3.37 85.72 -8.44
CA ILE A 2 -2.79 84.44 -8.92
C ILE A 2 -3.31 83.30 -8.04
N LEU A 3 -4.05 82.35 -8.60
CA LEU A 3 -4.53 81.16 -7.88
C LEU A 3 -3.57 79.99 -8.15
N LYS A 4 -2.74 79.64 -7.16
CA LYS A 4 -1.86 78.46 -7.22
C LYS A 4 -2.63 77.21 -6.81
N HIS A 5 -2.91 76.30 -7.76
CA HIS A 5 -3.41 74.96 -7.45
C HIS A 5 -2.24 74.04 -7.06
N LYS A 6 -2.25 73.54 -5.83
CA LYS A 6 -1.37 72.46 -5.38
C LYS A 6 -2.08 71.13 -5.64
N ILE A 7 -1.54 70.33 -6.55
CA ILE A 7 -1.96 68.94 -6.78
C ILE A 7 -1.12 68.08 -5.84
N THR A 8 -1.73 67.53 -4.80
CA THR A 8 -1.09 66.60 -3.86
C THR A 8 -1.26 65.18 -4.40
N LEU A 9 -0.16 64.59 -4.86
CA LEU A 9 -0.11 63.23 -5.41
C LEU A 9 0.05 62.22 -4.27
N TYR A 10 -0.99 61.41 -3.99
CA TYR A 10 -0.90 60.29 -3.04
C TYR A 10 -0.39 59.03 -3.78
N ILE A 11 0.85 58.63 -3.50
CA ILE A 11 1.41 57.36 -3.98
C ILE A 11 0.96 56.26 -3.01
N LEU A 12 -0.01 55.43 -3.43
CA LEU A 12 -0.37 54.20 -2.71
C LEU A 12 0.72 53.15 -2.94
N ALA A 13 1.52 52.85 -1.91
CA ALA A 13 2.44 51.72 -1.92
C ALA A 13 1.67 50.42 -1.66
N PHE A 14 1.39 49.66 -2.72
CA PHE A 14 0.81 48.31 -2.61
C PHE A 14 1.92 47.33 -2.19
N ILE A 15 2.01 47.03 -0.89
CA ILE A 15 2.93 46.01 -0.38
C ILE A 15 2.32 44.63 -0.70
N PHE A 16 2.84 43.98 -1.75
CA PHE A 16 2.60 42.56 -2.01
C PHE A 16 3.27 41.74 -0.90
N LEU A 17 2.52 41.40 0.16
CA LEU A 17 2.91 40.35 1.10
C LEU A 17 2.85 39.01 0.36
N SER A 18 3.97 38.56 -0.21
CA SER A 18 4.12 37.20 -0.70
C SER A 18 4.13 36.25 0.50
N THR A 19 3.00 35.60 0.77
CA THR A 19 2.95 34.50 1.73
C THR A 19 3.73 33.33 1.13
N TYR A 20 4.99 33.17 1.54
CA TYR A 20 5.75 31.95 1.31
C TYR A 20 5.07 30.82 2.10
N GLY A 21 4.18 30.08 1.44
CA GLY A 21 3.64 28.84 1.98
C GLY A 21 4.76 27.83 2.09
N TYR A 22 5.24 27.58 3.31
CA TYR A 22 6.13 26.45 3.58
C TYR A 22 5.35 25.15 3.36
N SER A 23 5.54 24.50 2.21
CA SER A 23 5.10 23.13 2.02
C SER A 23 5.97 22.24 2.90
N LYS A 24 5.40 21.76 4.02
CA LYS A 24 6.05 20.75 4.85
C LYS A 24 6.12 19.47 4.02
N ASN A 25 7.28 19.18 3.43
CA ASN A 25 7.52 17.90 2.77
C ASN A 25 7.33 16.79 3.80
N ILE A 26 6.26 16.02 3.67
CA ILE A 26 6.01 14.86 4.52
C ILE A 26 7.04 13.80 4.16
N GLU A 27 7.99 13.55 5.07
CA GLU A 27 9.01 12.52 4.90
C GLU A 27 8.45 11.18 5.39
N PHE A 28 8.68 10.12 4.60
CA PHE A 28 8.22 8.77 4.90
C PHE A 28 9.40 7.81 5.11
N GLN A 29 9.25 6.91 6.08
CA GLN A 29 10.21 5.88 6.44
C GLN A 29 9.62 4.48 6.24
N SER A 30 10.51 3.49 6.22
CA SER A 30 10.15 2.08 6.06
C SER A 30 10.61 1.25 7.25
N ALA A 31 9.80 0.27 7.63
CA ALA A 31 10.19 -0.86 8.47
C ALA A 31 9.81 -2.16 7.77
N TYR A 32 10.34 -3.29 8.23
CA TYR A 32 10.14 -4.57 7.57
C TYR A 32 9.76 -5.65 8.56
N SER A 33 8.82 -6.50 8.16
CA SER A 33 8.52 -7.77 8.83
C SER A 33 9.01 -8.92 7.94
N ASP A 34 9.64 -9.91 8.55
CA ASP A 34 9.94 -11.18 7.90
C ASP A 34 8.69 -12.06 7.95
N ILE A 35 8.22 -12.47 6.78
CA ILE A 35 6.95 -13.20 6.59
C ILE A 35 7.15 -14.52 5.85
N ASN A 36 8.37 -15.06 5.86
CA ASN A 36 8.64 -16.37 5.30
C ASN A 36 7.89 -17.43 6.10
N ILE A 37 6.85 -18.01 5.51
CA ILE A 37 5.95 -18.98 6.15
C ILE A 37 6.70 -20.14 6.83
N LYS A 38 7.82 -20.58 6.24
CA LYS A 38 8.59 -21.74 6.74
C LYS A 38 9.51 -21.40 7.92
N LYS A 39 9.85 -20.13 8.11
CA LYS A 39 10.88 -19.68 9.06
C LYS A 39 10.36 -18.77 10.15
N ASN A 40 9.37 -17.95 9.82
CA ASN A 40 8.95 -16.81 10.64
C ASN A 40 7.49 -16.88 11.06
N CYS A 41 6.72 -17.84 10.55
CA CYS A 41 5.30 -17.94 10.82
C CYS A 41 4.93 -19.25 11.52
N GLN A 42 3.88 -19.20 12.33
CA GLN A 42 3.30 -20.35 13.01
C GLN A 42 1.97 -20.71 12.35
N THR A 43 1.78 -21.99 12.02
CA THR A 43 0.48 -22.49 11.55
C THR A 43 -0.56 -22.35 12.67
N ILE A 44 -1.66 -21.65 12.39
CA ILE A 44 -2.78 -21.46 13.32
C ILE A 44 -4.07 -22.16 12.86
N ILE A 45 -4.21 -22.40 11.55
CA ILE A 45 -5.33 -23.16 10.97
C ILE A 45 -4.78 -24.09 9.89
N THR A 46 -5.29 -25.31 9.81
CA THR A 46 -5.06 -26.23 8.69
C THR A 46 -6.42 -26.65 8.13
N TYR A 47 -6.59 -26.54 6.82
CA TYR A 47 -7.81 -26.96 6.15
C TYR A 47 -7.77 -28.45 5.84
N ALA A 48 -8.96 -29.07 5.69
CA ALA A 48 -9.10 -30.51 5.46
C ALA A 48 -8.26 -30.98 4.27
N HIS A 49 -7.74 -32.21 4.35
CA HIS A 49 -6.88 -32.81 3.33
C HIS A 49 -5.61 -31.98 2.99
N ASN A 50 -5.18 -31.09 3.89
CA ASN A 50 -4.00 -30.23 3.73
C ASN A 50 -4.05 -29.35 2.47
N ILE A 51 -5.25 -28.98 2.01
CA ILE A 51 -5.43 -28.14 0.80
C ILE A 51 -5.09 -26.66 1.03
N GLY A 52 -4.82 -26.29 2.28
CA GLY A 52 -4.35 -24.97 2.67
C GLY A 52 -4.16 -24.82 4.18
N ALA A 53 -3.64 -23.68 4.58
CA ALA A 53 -3.42 -23.30 5.97
C ALA A 53 -3.44 -21.78 6.14
N VAL A 54 -3.61 -21.35 7.40
CA VAL A 54 -3.41 -19.96 7.81
C VAL A 54 -2.24 -19.92 8.78
N PHE A 55 -1.36 -18.94 8.60
CA PHE A 55 -0.14 -18.77 9.36
C PHE A 55 -0.14 -17.40 10.06
N ASP A 56 0.10 -17.37 11.36
CA ASP A 56 0.43 -16.16 12.10
C ASP A 56 1.90 -15.81 11.84
N CYS A 57 2.14 -14.66 11.21
CA CYS A 57 3.46 -14.15 10.86
C CYS A 57 3.89 -12.97 11.75
N GLY A 58 3.31 -12.88 12.95
CA GLY A 58 3.62 -11.86 13.92
C GLY A 58 2.83 -10.58 13.72
N ARG A 59 3.43 -9.45 14.11
CA ARG A 59 2.75 -8.14 14.12
C ARG A 59 3.69 -6.99 13.84
N PHE A 60 3.11 -5.90 13.34
CA PHE A 60 3.76 -4.61 13.27
C PHE A 60 2.83 -3.54 13.83
N ALA A 61 3.32 -2.75 14.79
CA ALA A 61 2.48 -1.88 15.60
C ALA A 61 1.29 -2.64 16.21
N ASN A 62 0.06 -2.15 16.06
CA ASN A 62 -1.17 -2.80 16.51
C ASN A 62 -1.82 -3.71 15.43
N ILE A 63 -1.09 -4.09 14.38
CA ILE A 63 -1.61 -4.87 13.26
C ILE A 63 -0.94 -6.25 13.26
N SER A 64 -1.73 -7.32 13.45
CA SER A 64 -1.26 -8.69 13.24
C SER A 64 -1.28 -9.05 11.76
N ILE A 65 -0.34 -9.92 11.37
CA ILE A 65 -0.14 -10.37 10.01
C ILE A 65 -0.50 -11.84 9.95
N GLU A 66 -1.52 -12.18 9.17
CA GLU A 66 -1.81 -13.57 8.82
C GLU A 66 -1.58 -13.78 7.32
N ILE A 67 -1.02 -14.92 6.97
CA ILE A 67 -0.95 -15.39 5.59
C ILE A 67 -1.88 -16.58 5.44
N ALA A 68 -2.84 -16.47 4.52
CA ALA A 68 -3.63 -17.60 4.09
C ALA A 68 -3.03 -18.15 2.80
N SER A 69 -2.73 -19.45 2.78
CA SER A 69 -2.24 -20.18 1.61
C SER A 69 -3.17 -21.35 1.34
N GLY A 70 -3.76 -21.41 0.15
CA GLY A 70 -4.64 -22.51 -0.25
C GLY A 70 -4.82 -22.52 -1.76
N ASP A 71 -4.98 -23.69 -2.35
CA ASP A 71 -5.08 -23.85 -3.82
C ASP A 71 -3.94 -23.11 -4.58
N LEU A 72 -2.72 -23.19 -4.03
CA LEU A 72 -1.52 -22.51 -4.56
C LEU A 72 -1.66 -20.99 -4.69
N ARG A 73 -2.46 -20.37 -3.81
CA ARG A 73 -2.69 -18.92 -3.76
C ARG A 73 -2.43 -18.41 -2.36
N ASP A 74 -1.35 -17.66 -2.24
CA ASP A 74 -1.09 -16.88 -1.04
C ASP A 74 -1.84 -15.55 -1.08
N THR A 75 -2.45 -15.17 0.03
CA THR A 75 -2.98 -13.84 0.33
C THR A 75 -2.54 -13.39 1.72
N VAL A 76 -2.69 -12.08 1.99
CA VAL A 76 -2.42 -11.50 3.32
C VAL A 76 -3.71 -11.03 3.93
N ASP A 77 -3.92 -11.39 5.19
CA ASP A 77 -4.93 -10.84 6.06
C ASP A 77 -4.25 -9.94 7.11
N LEU A 78 -4.78 -8.73 7.28
CA LEU A 78 -4.33 -7.83 8.35
C LEU A 78 -5.41 -7.74 9.42
N ILE A 79 -5.03 -7.89 10.69
CA ILE A 79 -5.96 -7.85 11.81
C ILE A 79 -5.60 -6.67 12.69
N ARG A 80 -6.58 -5.78 12.92
CA ARG A 80 -6.45 -4.64 13.82
C ARG A 80 -7.69 -4.54 14.69
N ASP A 81 -7.49 -4.40 16.01
CA ASP A 81 -8.58 -4.21 16.98
C ASP A 81 -9.67 -5.28 16.86
N GLY A 82 -9.26 -6.53 16.64
CA GLY A 82 -10.16 -7.68 16.43
C GLY A 82 -10.85 -7.74 15.07
N LYS A 83 -10.73 -6.70 14.23
CA LYS A 83 -11.28 -6.68 12.87
C LYS A 83 -10.27 -7.21 11.85
N ARG A 84 -10.71 -8.18 11.06
CA ARG A 84 -9.94 -8.76 9.93
C ARG A 84 -10.17 -7.97 8.64
N TYR A 85 -9.09 -7.71 7.93
CA TYR A 85 -9.06 -7.10 6.61
C TYR A 85 -8.39 -8.07 5.64
N ASP A 86 -9.20 -8.86 4.93
CA ASP A 86 -8.73 -9.76 3.87
C ASP A 86 -8.40 -8.93 2.61
N LEU A 87 -7.14 -8.98 2.19
CA LEU A 87 -6.69 -8.25 1.00
C LEU A 87 -7.03 -8.96 -0.32
N ASN A 88 -7.46 -10.22 -0.23
CA ASN A 88 -7.95 -11.11 -1.27
C ASN A 88 -7.24 -10.90 -2.62
N PHE A 89 -5.97 -11.30 -2.70
CA PHE A 89 -5.18 -11.11 -3.92
C PHE A 89 -5.76 -11.83 -5.13
N SER A 90 -6.48 -12.95 -4.92
CA SER A 90 -7.12 -13.69 -6.00
C SER A 90 -8.13 -12.80 -6.75
N GLN A 91 -8.93 -12.06 -5.99
CA GLN A 91 -9.95 -11.19 -6.53
C GLN A 91 -9.42 -9.81 -6.87
N ALA A 92 -8.56 -9.23 -6.03
CA ALA A 92 -8.03 -7.87 -6.23
C ALA A 92 -7.00 -7.82 -7.36
N ILE A 93 -6.15 -8.84 -7.47
CA ILE A 93 -4.92 -8.77 -8.29
C ILE A 93 -4.96 -9.73 -9.47
N THR A 94 -5.20 -11.02 -9.23
CA THR A 94 -5.01 -12.06 -10.24
C THR A 94 -5.72 -13.37 -9.90
N PRO A 95 -6.41 -14.02 -10.84
CA PRO A 95 -6.91 -15.38 -10.65
C PRO A 95 -5.83 -16.45 -10.92
N HIS A 96 -4.56 -16.10 -11.11
CA HIS A 96 -3.48 -17.09 -11.25
C HIS A 96 -2.93 -17.55 -9.89
N PHE A 97 -2.14 -18.63 -9.89
CA PHE A 97 -1.40 -19.05 -8.69
C PHE A 97 -0.41 -17.97 -8.24
N THR A 98 -0.27 -17.86 -6.92
CA THR A 98 0.51 -16.80 -6.30
C THR A 98 1.32 -17.31 -5.12
N ALA A 99 2.54 -16.82 -5.01
CA ALA A 99 3.40 -17.02 -3.86
C ALA A 99 3.92 -15.67 -3.33
N LEU A 100 3.88 -15.48 -2.02
CA LEU A 100 4.42 -14.29 -1.37
C LEU A 100 5.95 -14.31 -1.35
N GLY A 101 6.55 -13.11 -1.37
CA GLY A 101 7.96 -12.94 -1.02
C GLY A 101 8.17 -12.96 0.50
N ASP A 102 9.43 -13.06 0.92
CA ASP A 102 9.79 -13.26 2.34
C ASP A 102 9.65 -12.03 3.24
N LYS A 103 9.39 -10.85 2.67
CA LYS A 103 9.36 -9.59 3.40
C LYS A 103 8.11 -8.78 3.08
N MET A 104 7.60 -8.14 4.12
CA MET A 104 6.60 -7.09 4.06
C MET A 104 7.23 -5.77 4.48
N GLU A 105 7.04 -4.73 3.69
CA GLU A 105 7.49 -3.38 4.00
C GLU A 105 6.32 -2.54 4.52
N TRP A 106 6.51 -1.87 5.64
CA TRP A 106 5.58 -0.94 6.26
C TRP A 106 6.02 0.49 5.97
N ARG A 107 5.12 1.31 5.42
CA ARG A 107 5.37 2.74 5.17
C ARG A 107 4.63 3.58 6.20
N PHE A 108 5.33 4.54 6.77
CA PHE A 108 4.82 5.47 7.78
C PHE A 108 5.49 6.84 7.65
N GLN A 109 4.81 7.89 8.10
CA GLN A 109 5.43 9.21 8.22
C GLN A 109 6.56 9.17 9.26
N LYS A 110 7.65 9.88 9.00
CA LYS A 110 8.81 9.93 9.92
C LYS A 110 8.38 10.36 11.32
N GLY A 111 8.80 9.58 12.32
CA GLY A 111 8.37 9.77 13.72
C GLY A 111 7.09 9.03 14.11
N HIS A 112 6.36 8.46 13.15
CA HIS A 112 5.06 7.80 13.35
C HIS A 112 5.12 6.28 13.07
N LYS A 113 6.18 5.62 13.52
CA LYS A 113 6.44 4.18 13.26
C LYS A 113 5.30 3.25 13.70
N THR A 114 4.55 3.64 14.73
CA THR A 114 3.42 2.85 15.28
C THR A 114 2.12 3.04 14.50
N THR A 115 2.08 3.91 13.49
CA THR A 115 0.88 4.17 12.68
C THR A 115 1.24 4.09 11.19
N PRO A 116 1.44 2.87 10.65
CA PRO A 116 1.71 2.69 9.22
C PRO A 116 0.52 3.16 8.37
N SER A 117 0.82 3.86 7.29
CA SER A 117 -0.17 4.35 6.31
C SER A 117 -0.33 3.43 5.11
N ALA A 118 0.61 2.50 4.91
CA ALA A 118 0.58 1.55 3.81
C ALA A 118 1.46 0.32 4.10
N MET A 119 1.13 -0.78 3.44
CA MET A 119 2.03 -1.92 3.32
C MET A 119 2.46 -2.09 1.86
N ILE A 120 3.63 -2.71 1.68
CA ILE A 120 4.10 -3.18 0.37
C ILE A 120 4.54 -4.63 0.55
N VAL A 121 4.05 -5.52 -0.31
CA VAL A 121 4.46 -6.93 -0.28
C VAL A 121 4.72 -7.43 -1.70
N ARG A 122 5.71 -8.32 -1.85
CA ARG A 122 6.02 -8.95 -3.13
C ARG A 122 5.08 -10.12 -3.37
N LEU A 123 4.47 -10.14 -4.55
CA LEU A 123 3.61 -11.23 -5.03
C LEU A 123 4.20 -11.79 -6.32
N ASN A 124 4.64 -13.04 -6.28
CA ASN A 124 5.09 -13.78 -7.45
C ASN A 124 3.87 -14.47 -8.05
N ILE A 125 3.59 -14.17 -9.32
CA ILE A 125 2.43 -14.70 -10.04
C ILE A 125 2.96 -15.70 -11.07
N ASP A 126 2.47 -16.92 -11.02
CA ASP A 126 2.73 -17.95 -12.01
C ASP A 126 1.71 -17.81 -13.14
N ILE A 127 2.12 -17.19 -14.25
CA ILE A 127 1.25 -16.95 -15.40
C ILE A 127 1.24 -18.20 -16.25
N GLU A 128 0.07 -18.83 -16.31
CA GLU A 128 -0.17 -19.99 -17.15
C GLU A 128 -0.18 -19.59 -18.62
N GLY A 129 0.26 -20.51 -19.48
CA GLY A 129 0.17 -20.38 -20.91
C GLY A 129 -0.32 -21.68 -21.54
N LYS A 130 -0.65 -21.62 -22.84
CA LYS A 130 -1.22 -22.77 -23.56
C LYS A 130 -0.28 -23.99 -23.56
N THR A 131 1.02 -23.73 -23.53
CA THR A 131 2.06 -24.75 -23.40
C THR A 131 2.95 -24.49 -22.19
N GLN A 132 3.73 -25.49 -21.79
CA GLN A 132 4.73 -25.35 -20.72
C GLN A 132 5.76 -24.25 -21.03
N LYS A 133 6.10 -24.02 -22.30
CA LYS A 133 7.06 -22.98 -22.73
C LYS A 133 6.51 -21.56 -22.56
N ASP A 134 5.19 -21.42 -22.52
CA ASP A 134 4.52 -20.14 -22.36
C ASP A 134 4.34 -19.74 -20.89
N ARG A 135 4.55 -20.71 -19.97
CA ARG A 135 4.49 -20.44 -18.53
C ARG A 135 5.66 -19.58 -18.10
N HIS A 136 5.37 -18.51 -17.38
CA HIS A 136 6.39 -17.61 -16.87
C HIS A 136 5.97 -16.99 -15.53
N LYS A 137 6.95 -16.63 -14.71
CA LYS A 137 6.72 -16.00 -13.42
C LYS A 137 6.93 -14.49 -13.53
N LYS A 138 6.03 -13.69 -12.93
CA LYS A 138 6.22 -12.24 -12.79
C LYS A 138 6.11 -11.84 -11.33
N SER A 139 7.05 -11.01 -10.88
CA SER A 139 7.13 -10.53 -9.50
C SER A 139 6.61 -9.10 -9.37
N TYR A 140 5.44 -8.93 -8.77
CA TYR A 140 4.80 -7.64 -8.55
C TYR A 140 5.05 -7.14 -7.13
N LEU A 141 5.01 -5.82 -6.92
CA LEU A 141 4.85 -5.24 -5.60
C LEU A 141 3.40 -4.78 -5.45
N ILE A 142 2.71 -5.34 -4.47
CA ILE A 142 1.34 -5.01 -4.13
C ILE A 142 1.38 -3.94 -3.04
N VAL A 143 0.58 -2.88 -3.20
CA VAL A 143 0.53 -1.75 -2.28
C VAL A 143 -0.85 -1.66 -1.65
N SER A 144 -0.93 -1.61 -0.33
CA SER A 144 -2.17 -1.35 0.41
C SER A 144 -2.20 0.09 0.93
N LYS A 145 -3.41 0.59 1.18
CA LYS A 145 -3.59 1.69 2.14
C LYS A 145 -3.99 1.14 3.48
N ILE A 146 -3.60 1.88 4.50
CA ILE A 146 -3.93 1.61 5.88
C ILE A 146 -4.46 2.92 6.47
N THR A 147 -5.74 2.94 6.81
CA THR A 147 -6.43 4.07 7.45
C THR A 147 -7.11 3.58 8.72
N GLU A 148 -7.75 4.47 9.49
CA GLU A 148 -8.55 4.07 10.65
C GLU A 148 -9.77 3.24 10.23
N GLU A 149 -10.41 3.60 9.11
CA GLU A 149 -11.67 2.98 8.66
C GLU A 149 -11.45 1.67 7.88
N THR A 150 -10.38 1.64 7.07
CA THR A 150 -10.17 0.57 6.09
C THR A 150 -8.71 0.25 5.83
N ILE A 151 -8.48 -1.02 5.48
CA ILE A 151 -7.25 -1.54 4.93
C ILE A 151 -7.62 -2.28 3.64
N CYS A 152 -7.02 -1.90 2.52
CA CYS A 152 -7.32 -2.50 1.23
C CYS A 152 -6.17 -2.29 0.25
N ILE A 153 -6.13 -3.08 -0.82
CA ILE A 153 -5.17 -2.87 -1.90
C ILE A 153 -5.55 -1.64 -2.71
N VAL A 154 -4.56 -0.83 -3.08
CA VAL A 154 -4.71 0.38 -3.90
C VAL A 154 -4.00 0.28 -5.24
N GLY A 155 -3.14 -0.73 -5.42
CA GLY A 155 -2.52 -0.99 -6.71
C GLY A 155 -1.42 -2.06 -6.67
N LYS A 156 -0.82 -2.28 -7.83
CA LYS A 156 0.36 -3.13 -8.02
C LYS A 156 1.37 -2.48 -8.95
N ILE A 157 2.65 -2.75 -8.74
CA ILE A 157 3.74 -2.29 -9.59
C ILE A 157 4.34 -3.49 -10.34
N SER A 158 4.29 -3.42 -11.67
CA SER A 158 4.89 -4.42 -12.57
C SER A 158 6.41 -4.53 -12.40
N PRO A 159 7.02 -5.69 -12.74
CA PRO A 159 8.47 -5.85 -12.71
C PRO A 159 9.17 -4.80 -13.58
N GLN A 160 10.09 -4.02 -12.99
CA GLN A 160 10.89 -3.00 -13.67
C GLN A 160 12.06 -2.54 -12.78
N LYS A 161 13.05 -1.85 -13.36
CA LYS A 161 14.29 -1.46 -12.67
C LYS A 161 14.07 -0.64 -11.39
N ASN A 162 13.07 0.25 -11.37
CA ASN A 162 12.75 1.14 -10.25
C ASN A 162 11.51 0.71 -9.45
N GLN A 163 11.13 -0.57 -9.50
CA GLN A 163 9.89 -1.10 -8.90
C GLN A 163 9.67 -0.66 -7.45
N ASN A 164 10.68 -0.80 -6.58
CA ASN A 164 10.59 -0.43 -5.16
C ASN A 164 10.34 1.07 -4.97
N ILE A 165 10.96 1.93 -5.78
CA ILE A 165 10.78 3.39 -5.70
C ILE A 165 9.35 3.75 -6.08
N LEU A 166 8.81 3.13 -7.14
CA LEU A 166 7.44 3.36 -7.57
C LEU A 166 6.41 2.86 -6.55
N ALA A 167 6.65 1.69 -5.94
CA ALA A 167 5.79 1.16 -4.89
C ALA A 167 5.75 2.08 -3.66
N ARG A 168 6.92 2.59 -3.22
CA ARG A 168 7.00 3.57 -2.12
C ARG A 168 6.31 4.87 -2.46
N LYS A 169 6.49 5.40 -3.67
CA LYS A 169 5.78 6.61 -4.12
C LYS A 169 4.26 6.45 -4.12
N MET A 170 3.75 5.27 -4.45
CA MET A 170 2.32 4.95 -4.35
C MET A 170 1.89 4.82 -2.89
N ALA A 171 2.66 4.11 -2.07
CA ALA A 171 2.40 3.89 -0.65
C ALA A 171 2.34 5.21 0.15
N ASP A 172 3.22 6.15 -0.16
CA ASP A 172 3.27 7.48 0.48
C ASP A 172 2.03 8.32 0.17
N LYS A 173 1.27 7.96 -0.87
CA LYS A 173 0.01 8.59 -1.27
C LYS A 173 -1.21 7.71 -1.01
N ALA A 174 -1.04 6.52 -0.43
CA ALA A 174 -2.08 5.49 -0.43
C ALA A 174 -3.36 5.90 0.29
N SER A 175 -3.28 6.76 1.31
CA SER A 175 -4.44 7.23 2.08
C SER A 175 -5.48 7.95 1.22
N THR A 176 -5.08 8.56 0.10
CA THR A 176 -5.98 9.27 -0.83
C THR A 176 -6.42 8.42 -2.02
N LEU A 177 -5.91 7.20 -2.17
CA LEU A 177 -6.25 6.31 -3.27
C LEU A 177 -7.50 5.47 -2.96
N GLY A 178 -8.26 5.16 -4.00
CA GLY A 178 -9.38 4.22 -3.92
C GLY A 178 -8.90 2.76 -3.76
N CYS A 179 -9.74 1.92 -3.13
CA CYS A 179 -9.51 0.48 -3.09
C CYS A 179 -9.73 -0.15 -4.48
N VAL A 180 -9.00 -1.24 -4.79
CA VAL A 180 -9.25 -2.04 -6.02
C VAL A 180 -10.67 -2.54 -6.11
N LEU A 181 -11.07 -3.13 -4.99
CA LEU A 181 -12.31 -3.82 -4.82
C LEU A 181 -13.14 -2.84 -4.04
N ASP A 182 -14.19 -2.36 -4.69
CA ASP A 182 -15.25 -1.70 -3.96
C ASP A 182 -16.07 -2.76 -3.23
N ASN A 183 -16.11 -2.63 -1.90
CA ASN A 183 -16.81 -3.51 -0.98
C ASN A 183 -18.32 -3.62 -1.28
N LYS A 184 -18.89 -2.75 -2.14
CA LYS A 184 -20.29 -2.84 -2.55
C LYS A 184 -20.58 -3.84 -3.67
N ASN A 185 -19.62 -4.07 -4.58
CA ASN A 185 -19.87 -4.84 -5.81
C ASN A 185 -18.78 -5.88 -6.13
N ASN A 186 -17.72 -5.94 -5.33
CA ASN A 186 -16.62 -6.88 -5.47
C ASN A 186 -16.01 -6.92 -6.89
N LYS A 187 -16.03 -5.76 -7.56
CA LYS A 187 -15.58 -5.55 -8.93
C LYS A 187 -14.26 -4.77 -8.91
N ARG A 188 -13.29 -5.17 -9.75
CA ARG A 188 -12.03 -4.44 -9.93
C ARG A 188 -12.29 -3.09 -10.58
N ILE A 189 -11.75 -2.02 -10.00
CA ILE A 189 -11.89 -0.64 -10.50
C ILE A 189 -10.57 -0.16 -11.10
N TRP A 190 -10.07 -0.84 -12.13
CA TRP A 190 -8.97 -0.38 -12.99
C TRP A 190 -8.74 -1.25 -14.21
#